data_AF-A0A7H8QQA5-F1
#
_entry.id   AF-A0A7H8QQA5-F1
#
_cell.length_a   1.000
_cell.length_b   1.000
_cell.length_c   1.000
_cell.angle_alpha   90.00
_cell.angle_beta   90.00
_cell.angle_gamma   90.00
#
_symmetry.space_group_name_H-M   'P 1'
#
loop_
_entity.id
_entity.type
_entity.pdbx_description
1 polymer ?
#
loop_
_entity_poly.entity_id
_entity_poly.type
_entity_poly.pdbx_seq_one_letter_code
_entity_poly.pdbx_strand_id
1 'polypeptide(L)'
;HGVPRQSKKAVENVEQKQQEIQKYRDLDRSVQDKIAGRCFTPETLQQISELLKENPEYYSVWNYRRLIRQHEFPVAAPSDQPGIDQVAAIIKSDLEFLFPLLRSFPKCYWIWNYRLWILDEAKRLLPRPIAHEFWQKELALVGKMLSVDSRNFHGWGYRRHVITELENFSADEDSVKQMTQAEVYYTTKMIGANLSNFSAWHNRTKLIQKLLDEKKATDEERKKVLDEELALSHKALIDPYDQSLWFYHQTLMCVFDPSLAARTMAPNLSNSQRLEYVENEKEEIKDILDECTDCKWIYQALVECNLITAKIKGAMPDDDRSEVLEWLGVLIKLDPLRRGRWNDIEKSLGEYE
;
A
#
# COMPACT_ATOMS: atom_id res chain seq x y z
N HIS A 1 -12.90 17.01 -8.81
CA HIS A 1 -11.66 16.19 -8.85
C HIS A 1 -11.35 15.78 -10.28
N GLY A 2 -10.07 15.71 -10.66
CA GLY A 2 -9.64 15.27 -12.00
C GLY A 2 -10.11 16.20 -13.11
N VAL A 3 -9.63 17.44 -13.14
CA VAL A 3 -9.97 18.43 -14.18
C VAL A 3 -9.63 17.82 -15.55
N PRO A 4 -10.63 17.47 -16.37
CA PRO A 4 -10.35 17.10 -17.75
C PRO A 4 -9.67 18.30 -18.40
N ARG A 5 -8.63 18.08 -19.22
CA ARG A 5 -8.16 19.14 -20.12
C ARG A 5 -9.32 19.45 -21.05
N GLN A 6 -10.18 20.41 -20.67
CA GLN A 6 -11.31 20.80 -21.49
C GLN A 6 -10.76 21.32 -22.81
N SER A 7 -11.13 20.68 -23.92
CA SER A 7 -11.09 21.38 -25.20
C SER A 7 -12.01 22.59 -25.04
N LYS A 8 -11.51 23.78 -25.41
CA LYS A 8 -12.29 25.01 -25.39
C LYS A 8 -13.64 24.76 -26.08
N LYS A 9 -14.74 25.06 -25.38
CA LYS A 9 -16.17 25.04 -25.79
C LYS A 9 -16.92 23.71 -25.60
N ALA A 10 -17.23 23.37 -24.35
CA ALA A 10 -18.61 22.97 -24.05
C ALA A 10 -19.30 24.22 -23.50
N VAL A 11 -20.34 24.71 -24.17
CA VAL A 11 -21.24 25.70 -23.57
C VAL A 11 -22.02 24.93 -22.50
N GLU A 12 -21.45 24.81 -21.30
CA GLU A 12 -22.21 24.34 -20.14
C GLU A 12 -23.40 25.29 -19.98
N ASN A 13 -24.60 24.74 -19.95
CA ASN A 13 -25.81 25.51 -19.69
C ASN A 13 -25.75 26.06 -18.26
N VAL A 14 -25.31 27.32 -18.14
CA VAL A 14 -25.08 28.01 -16.86
C VAL A 14 -26.34 27.98 -16.00
N GLU A 15 -27.52 28.11 -16.61
CA GLU A 15 -28.80 28.11 -15.91
C GLU A 15 -29.11 26.74 -15.31
N GLN A 16 -28.89 25.65 -16.06
CA GLN A 16 -29.05 24.29 -15.54
C GLN A 16 -28.10 24.02 -14.37
N LYS A 17 -26.84 24.43 -14.49
CA LYS A 17 -25.85 24.27 -13.42
C LYS A 17 -26.21 25.07 -12.16
N GLN A 18 -26.76 26.28 -12.33
CA GLN A 18 -27.26 27.08 -11.22
C GLN A 18 -28.43 26.40 -10.50
N GLN A 19 -29.37 25.81 -11.25
CA GLN A 19 -30.49 25.05 -10.69
C GLN A 19 -30.00 23.82 -9.90
N GLU A 20 -29.04 23.07 -10.43
CA GLU A 20 -28.41 21.92 -9.75
C GLU A 20 -27.72 22.34 -8.44
N ILE A 21 -26.94 23.43 -8.47
CA ILE A 21 -26.29 24.00 -7.28
C ILE A 21 -27.32 24.43 -6.25
N GLN A 22 -28.42 25.08 -6.68
CA GLN A 22 -29.46 25.53 -5.77
C GLN A 22 -30.16 24.35 -5.10
N LYS A 23 -30.53 23.33 -5.87
CA LYS A 23 -31.10 22.08 -5.35
C LYS A 23 -30.17 21.40 -4.33
N TYR A 24 -28.87 21.33 -4.62
CA TYR A 24 -27.88 20.78 -3.70
C TYR A 24 -27.81 21.58 -2.38
N ARG A 25 -27.80 22.92 -2.47
CA ARG A 25 -27.77 23.80 -1.29
C ARG A 25 -29.03 23.70 -0.45
N ASP A 26 -30.19 23.56 -1.08
CA ASP A 26 -31.46 23.37 -0.37
C ASP A 26 -31.48 22.04 0.37
N LEU A 27 -30.99 20.98 -0.26
CA LEU A 27 -30.83 19.66 0.37
C LEU A 27 -29.85 19.70 1.55
N ASP A 28 -28.67 20.31 1.38
CA ASP A 28 -27.65 20.46 2.43
C ASP A 28 -28.21 21.21 3.64
N ARG A 29 -28.88 22.36 3.42
CA ARG A 29 -29.56 23.10 4.49
C ARG A 29 -30.60 22.26 5.21
N SER A 30 -31.47 21.57 4.45
CA SER A 30 -32.50 20.71 5.05
C SER A 30 -31.91 19.61 5.92
N VAL A 31 -30.81 18.98 5.48
CA VAL A 31 -30.10 17.96 6.27
C VAL A 31 -29.49 18.58 7.52
N GLN A 32 -28.83 19.75 7.42
CA GLN A 32 -28.23 20.42 8.57
C GLN A 32 -29.28 20.79 9.62
N ASP A 33 -30.41 21.35 9.22
CA ASP A 33 -31.51 21.71 10.13
C ASP A 33 -32.07 20.47 10.84
N LYS A 34 -32.27 19.37 10.11
CA LYS A 34 -32.72 18.08 10.68
C LYS A 34 -31.70 17.48 11.65
N ILE A 35 -30.41 17.56 11.35
CA ILE A 35 -29.36 17.08 12.24
C ILE A 35 -29.29 17.93 13.51
N ALA A 36 -29.36 19.26 13.38
CA ALA A 36 -29.41 20.18 14.53
C ALA A 36 -30.63 19.91 15.43
N GLY A 37 -31.79 19.62 14.82
CA GLY A 37 -33.02 19.23 15.51
C GLY A 37 -33.05 17.78 16.01
N ARG A 38 -31.98 16.99 15.82
CA ARG A 38 -31.91 15.54 16.14
C ARG A 38 -33.03 14.71 15.50
N CYS A 39 -33.48 15.11 14.30
CA CYS A 39 -34.46 14.36 13.51
C CYS A 39 -33.79 13.16 12.81
N PHE A 40 -33.43 12.14 13.59
CA PHE A 40 -32.77 10.93 13.11
C PHE A 40 -33.80 9.92 12.58
N THR A 41 -34.30 10.19 11.37
CA THR A 41 -35.31 9.36 10.71
C THR A 41 -34.77 8.74 9.41
N PRO A 42 -35.43 7.70 8.87
CA PRO A 42 -35.07 7.11 7.58
C PRO A 42 -35.04 8.14 6.43
N GLU A 43 -35.92 9.15 6.46
CA GLU A 43 -35.95 10.22 5.47
C GLU A 43 -34.69 11.11 5.55
N THR A 44 -34.25 11.46 6.76
CA THR A 44 -33.00 12.24 6.95
C THR A 44 -31.79 11.45 6.44
N LEU A 45 -31.75 10.15 6.72
CA LEU A 45 -30.70 9.27 6.22
C LEU A 45 -30.70 9.16 4.69
N GLN A 46 -31.88 9.11 4.06
CA GLN A 46 -32.00 9.11 2.61
C GLN A 46 -31.44 10.40 2.00
N GLN A 47 -31.78 11.56 2.57
CA GLN A 47 -31.26 12.86 2.11
C GLN A 47 -29.73 12.97 2.28
N ILE A 48 -29.18 12.46 3.39
CA ILE A 48 -27.73 12.33 3.59
C ILE A 48 -27.12 11.43 2.51
N SER A 49 -27.78 10.32 2.18
CA SER A 49 -27.32 9.40 1.13
C SER A 49 -27.30 10.06 -0.25
N GLU A 50 -28.25 10.94 -0.55
CA GLU A 50 -28.28 11.75 -1.77
C GLU A 50 -27.11 12.75 -1.81
N LEU A 51 -26.86 13.49 -0.71
CA LEU A 51 -25.71 14.39 -0.63
C LEU A 51 -24.37 13.67 -0.86
N LEU A 52 -24.21 12.47 -0.29
CA LEU A 52 -22.98 11.67 -0.43
C LEU A 52 -22.81 11.05 -1.82
N LYS A 53 -23.90 10.75 -2.53
CA LYS A 53 -23.84 10.31 -3.92
C LYS A 53 -23.34 11.41 -4.84
N GLU A 54 -23.75 12.65 -4.58
CA GLU A 54 -23.30 13.82 -5.34
C GLU A 54 -21.89 14.26 -4.96
N ASN A 55 -21.58 14.28 -3.66
CA ASN A 55 -20.29 14.75 -3.14
C ASN A 55 -19.82 13.92 -1.94
N PRO A 56 -19.14 12.78 -2.17
CA PRO A 56 -18.62 11.94 -1.10
C PRO A 56 -17.40 12.56 -0.40
N GLU A 57 -16.86 13.69 -0.86
CA GLU A 57 -15.73 14.37 -0.21
C GLU A 57 -16.19 15.31 0.91
N TYR A 58 -17.51 15.54 1.03
CA TYR A 58 -18.06 16.35 2.10
C TYR A 58 -18.08 15.61 3.44
N TYR A 59 -16.98 15.74 4.18
CA TYR A 59 -16.73 14.98 5.40
C TYR A 59 -17.79 15.14 6.51
N SER A 60 -18.39 16.31 6.68
CA SER A 60 -19.42 16.53 7.71
C SER A 60 -20.64 15.65 7.51
N VAL A 61 -21.03 15.40 6.25
CA VAL A 61 -22.19 14.57 5.91
C VAL A 61 -21.98 13.10 6.30
N TRP A 62 -20.74 12.61 6.23
CA TRP A 62 -20.41 11.28 6.77
C TRP A 62 -20.59 11.21 8.28
N ASN A 63 -20.24 12.27 9.01
CA ASN A 63 -20.48 12.33 10.46
C ASN A 63 -21.97 12.38 10.78
N TYR A 64 -22.78 13.09 9.99
CA TYR A 64 -24.24 13.08 10.14
C TYR A 64 -24.80 11.66 9.95
N ARG A 65 -24.29 10.92 8.95
CA ARG A 65 -24.67 9.53 8.76
C ARG A 65 -24.33 8.66 9.97
N ARG A 66 -23.13 8.83 10.57
CA ARG A 66 -22.73 8.12 11.80
C ARG A 66 -23.69 8.39 12.94
N LEU A 67 -24.08 9.65 13.16
CA LEU A 67 -25.00 10.03 14.24
C LEU A 67 -26.35 9.30 14.12
N ILE A 68 -26.91 9.22 12.91
CA ILE A 68 -28.16 8.49 12.68
C ILE A 68 -27.98 7.00 12.96
N ARG A 69 -26.92 6.38 12.41
CA ARG A 69 -26.65 4.95 12.64
C ARG A 69 -26.43 4.62 14.12
N GLN A 70 -25.71 5.47 14.84
CA GLN A 70 -25.52 5.33 16.30
C GLN A 70 -26.83 5.42 17.08
N HIS A 71 -27.78 6.24 16.63
CA HIS A 71 -29.11 6.32 17.23
C HIS A 71 -29.99 5.11 16.92
N GLU A 72 -29.81 4.49 15.75
CA GLU A 72 -30.54 3.28 15.34
C GLU A 72 -30.01 2.00 15.99
N PHE A 73 -28.74 1.97 16.40
CA PHE A 73 -28.19 0.83 17.11
C PHE A 73 -28.82 0.69 18.52
N PRO A 74 -29.18 -0.53 18.94
CA PRO A 74 -29.81 -0.75 20.23
C PRO A 74 -28.86 -0.38 21.38
N VAL A 75 -29.44 0.17 22.45
CA VAL A 75 -28.71 0.58 23.67
C VAL A 75 -28.41 -0.60 24.60
N ALA A 76 -29.17 -1.70 24.48
CA ALA A 76 -29.05 -2.89 25.33
C ALA A 76 -27.94 -3.85 24.87
N ALA A 77 -27.49 -4.73 25.78
CA ALA A 77 -26.41 -5.67 25.53
C ALA A 77 -26.75 -6.69 24.41
N PRO A 78 -25.77 -7.19 23.64
CA PRO A 78 -25.97 -8.00 22.42
C PRO A 78 -26.47 -9.44 22.64
N SER A 79 -27.27 -9.72 23.67
CA SER A 79 -27.68 -11.09 24.01
C SER A 79 -28.97 -11.56 23.32
N ASP A 80 -29.79 -10.64 22.80
CA ASP A 80 -31.08 -10.99 22.20
C ASP A 80 -30.99 -11.06 20.67
N GLN A 81 -31.39 -12.20 20.10
CA GLN A 81 -31.31 -12.47 18.65
C GLN A 81 -31.92 -11.38 17.76
N PRO A 82 -33.09 -10.79 18.06
CA PRO A 82 -33.66 -9.72 17.24
C PRO A 82 -32.78 -8.47 17.15
N GLY A 83 -32.04 -8.14 18.22
CA GLY A 83 -31.10 -7.01 18.24
C GLY A 83 -29.87 -7.26 17.38
N ILE A 84 -29.35 -8.50 17.43
CA ILE A 84 -28.23 -8.95 16.58
C ILE A 84 -28.62 -8.83 15.10
N ASP A 85 -29.80 -9.33 14.73
CA ASP A 85 -30.29 -9.31 13.35
C ASP A 85 -30.49 -7.88 12.83
N GLN A 86 -31.03 -6.99 13.68
CA GLN A 86 -31.19 -5.58 13.35
C GLN A 86 -29.84 -4.89 13.10
N VAL A 87 -28.87 -5.07 14.00
CA VAL A 87 -27.52 -4.48 13.86
C VAL A 87 -26.84 -5.00 12.58
N ALA A 88 -26.89 -6.32 12.35
CA ALA A 88 -26.32 -6.92 11.15
C ALA A 88 -26.98 -6.40 9.87
N ALA A 89 -28.30 -6.19 9.87
CA ALA A 89 -29.03 -5.63 8.73
C ALA A 89 -28.61 -4.18 8.45
N ILE A 90 -28.46 -3.34 9.48
CA ILE A 90 -27.99 -1.96 9.34
C ILE A 90 -26.57 -1.91 8.74
N ILE A 91 -25.64 -2.69 9.30
CA ILE A 91 -24.25 -2.76 8.83
C ILE A 91 -24.22 -3.23 7.37
N LYS A 92 -24.95 -4.30 7.04
CA LYS A 92 -25.03 -4.81 5.67
C LYS A 92 -25.56 -3.75 4.70
N SER A 93 -26.64 -3.07 5.05
CA SER A 93 -27.23 -2.00 4.23
C SER A 93 -26.24 -0.85 3.99
N ASP A 94 -25.46 -0.47 5.00
CA ASP A 94 -24.42 0.55 4.83
C ASP A 94 -23.27 0.09 3.96
N LEU A 95 -22.78 -1.14 4.15
CA LEU A 95 -21.72 -1.69 3.30
C LEU A 95 -22.15 -1.80 1.83
N GLU A 96 -23.42 -2.10 1.57
CA GLU A 96 -24.04 -2.11 0.24
C GLU A 96 -24.18 -0.70 -0.35
N PHE A 97 -24.57 0.30 0.46
CA PHE A 97 -24.62 1.71 0.04
C PHE A 97 -23.24 2.23 -0.38
N LEU A 98 -22.18 1.84 0.32
CA LEU A 98 -20.81 2.29 0.04
C LEU A 98 -20.25 1.70 -1.26
N PHE A 99 -20.71 0.53 -1.70
CA PHE A 99 -20.17 -0.17 -2.86
C PHE A 99 -20.17 0.66 -4.16
N PRO A 100 -21.31 1.23 -4.62
CA PRO A 100 -21.33 2.07 -5.83
C PRO A 100 -20.52 3.37 -5.66
N LEU A 101 -20.45 3.94 -4.45
CA LEU A 101 -19.64 5.12 -4.17
C LEU A 101 -18.15 4.78 -4.30
N LEU A 102 -17.72 3.65 -3.74
CA LEU A 102 -16.33 3.23 -3.80
C LEU A 102 -15.88 2.93 -5.23
N ARG A 103 -16.76 2.37 -6.06
CA ARG A 103 -16.49 2.16 -7.50
C ARG A 103 -16.31 3.48 -8.25
N SER A 104 -17.10 4.49 -7.90
CA SER A 104 -17.11 5.80 -8.58
C SER A 104 -16.00 6.73 -8.07
N PHE A 105 -15.67 6.61 -6.79
CA PHE A 105 -14.72 7.46 -6.06
C PHE A 105 -13.72 6.61 -5.25
N PRO A 106 -12.92 5.75 -5.91
CA PRO A 106 -12.06 4.76 -5.25
C PRO A 106 -10.91 5.36 -4.42
N LYS A 107 -10.71 6.68 -4.52
CA LYS A 107 -9.66 7.46 -3.83
C LYS A 107 -10.22 8.49 -2.85
N CYS A 108 -11.54 8.46 -2.57
CA CYS A 108 -12.12 9.32 -1.55
C CYS A 108 -11.82 8.74 -0.16
N TYR A 109 -11.09 9.50 0.66
CA TYR A 109 -10.71 9.10 2.02
C TYR A 109 -11.92 8.75 2.89
N TRP A 110 -13.00 9.53 2.78
CA TRP A 110 -14.15 9.44 3.67
C TRP A 110 -14.98 8.18 3.46
N ILE A 111 -15.01 7.65 2.22
CA ILE A 111 -15.66 6.35 1.95
C ILE A 111 -14.93 5.23 2.69
N TRP A 112 -13.60 5.16 2.54
CA TRP A 112 -12.78 4.15 3.22
C TRP A 112 -12.85 4.30 4.74
N ASN A 113 -12.80 5.54 5.24
CA ASN A 113 -12.88 5.84 6.67
C ASN A 113 -14.24 5.47 7.27
N TYR A 114 -15.34 5.77 6.57
CA TYR A 114 -16.68 5.37 7.02
C TYR A 114 -16.86 3.85 6.96
N ARG A 115 -16.31 3.19 5.92
CA ARG A 115 -16.36 1.73 5.78
C ARG A 115 -15.66 1.01 6.94
N LEU A 116 -14.49 1.49 7.35
CA LEU A 116 -13.80 0.98 8.55
C LEU A 116 -14.63 1.20 9.81
N TRP A 117 -15.16 2.42 9.98
CA TRP A 117 -15.99 2.73 11.14
C TRP A 117 -17.20 1.79 11.29
N ILE A 118 -17.96 1.52 10.21
CA ILE A 118 -19.13 0.63 10.31
C ILE A 118 -18.74 -0.83 10.58
N LEU A 119 -17.55 -1.27 10.15
CA LEU A 119 -17.00 -2.59 10.47
C LEU A 119 -16.49 -2.68 11.93
N ASP A 120 -15.98 -1.59 12.48
CA ASP A 120 -15.67 -1.49 13.91
C ASP A 120 -16.94 -1.53 14.77
N GLU A 121 -18.03 -0.90 14.31
CA GLU A 121 -19.35 -1.07 14.95
C GLU A 121 -19.81 -2.54 14.89
N ALA A 122 -19.53 -3.26 13.80
CA ALA A 122 -19.78 -4.70 13.71
C ALA A 122 -19.02 -5.48 14.80
N LYS A 123 -17.74 -5.17 15.01
CA LYS A 123 -16.92 -5.76 16.09
C LYS A 123 -17.46 -5.44 17.49
N ARG A 124 -17.92 -4.21 17.68
CA ARG A 124 -18.39 -3.71 18.98
C ARG A 124 -19.76 -4.29 19.36
N LEU A 125 -20.65 -4.46 18.39
CA LEU A 125 -22.06 -4.72 18.63
C LEU A 125 -22.49 -6.16 18.32
N LEU A 126 -21.76 -6.91 17.50
CA LEU A 126 -22.15 -8.27 17.10
C LEU A 126 -21.32 -9.34 17.81
N PRO A 127 -21.88 -10.56 17.99
CA PRO A 127 -21.09 -11.72 18.38
C PRO A 127 -19.88 -11.92 17.46
N ARG A 128 -18.74 -12.30 18.06
CA ARG A 128 -17.45 -12.46 17.36
C ARG A 128 -17.55 -13.24 16.04
N PRO A 129 -18.27 -14.37 15.93
CA PRO A 129 -18.37 -15.10 14.66
C PRO A 129 -19.06 -14.30 13.55
N ILE A 130 -20.12 -13.55 13.88
CA ILE A 130 -20.87 -12.75 12.91
C ILE A 130 -20.05 -11.54 12.48
N ALA A 131 -19.39 -10.86 13.42
CA ALA A 131 -18.48 -9.76 13.10
C ALA A 131 -17.33 -10.23 12.17
N HIS A 132 -16.74 -11.39 12.46
CA HIS A 132 -15.69 -11.98 11.63
C HIS A 132 -16.14 -12.18 10.18
N GLU A 133 -17.37 -12.63 9.93
CA GLU A 133 -17.88 -12.78 8.55
C GLU A 133 -17.95 -11.46 7.78
N PHE A 134 -18.28 -10.34 8.44
CA PHE A 134 -18.27 -9.02 7.80
C PHE A 134 -16.85 -8.66 7.36
N TRP A 135 -15.87 -8.81 8.24
CA TRP A 135 -14.46 -8.54 7.92
C TRP A 135 -13.91 -9.48 6.84
N GLN A 136 -14.29 -10.76 6.85
CA GLN A 136 -13.82 -11.74 5.88
C GLN A 136 -14.28 -11.39 4.45
N LYS A 137 -15.52 -10.91 4.30
CA LYS A 137 -16.08 -10.48 3.00
C LYS A 137 -15.32 -9.28 2.40
N GLU A 138 -14.65 -8.48 3.22
CA GLU A 138 -13.88 -7.32 2.77
C GLU A 138 -12.65 -7.71 1.93
N LEU A 139 -12.07 -8.89 2.15
CA LEU A 139 -10.97 -9.39 1.33
C LEU A 139 -11.37 -9.56 -0.14
N ALA A 140 -12.61 -9.97 -0.40
CA ALA A 140 -13.13 -10.10 -1.76
C ALA A 140 -13.38 -8.74 -2.42
N LEU A 141 -13.90 -7.76 -1.66
CA LEU A 141 -14.08 -6.40 -2.14
C LEU A 141 -12.74 -5.77 -2.52
N VAL A 142 -11.79 -5.75 -1.58
CA VAL A 142 -10.51 -5.08 -1.78
C VAL A 142 -9.68 -5.77 -2.86
N GLY A 143 -9.78 -7.10 -2.97
CA GLY A 143 -9.19 -7.87 -4.06
C GLY A 143 -9.71 -7.43 -5.45
N LYS A 144 -11.03 -7.24 -5.59
CA LYS A 144 -11.62 -6.70 -6.84
C LYS A 144 -11.19 -5.27 -7.11
N MET A 145 -11.12 -4.42 -6.08
CA MET A 145 -10.68 -3.03 -6.23
C MET A 145 -9.22 -2.95 -6.72
N LEU A 146 -8.34 -3.77 -6.14
CA LEU A 146 -6.94 -3.86 -6.54
C LEU A 146 -6.73 -4.54 -7.90
N SER A 147 -7.67 -5.36 -8.38
CA SER A 147 -7.61 -5.84 -9.77
C SER A 147 -7.95 -4.74 -10.80
N VAL A 148 -8.70 -3.70 -10.40
CA VAL A 148 -9.06 -2.57 -11.27
C VAL A 148 -7.98 -1.48 -11.22
N ASP A 149 -7.50 -1.13 -10.03
CA ASP A 149 -6.38 -0.20 -9.83
C ASP A 149 -5.38 -0.84 -8.85
N SER A 150 -4.40 -1.55 -9.40
CA SER A 150 -3.40 -2.28 -8.64
C SER A 150 -2.46 -1.39 -7.83
N ARG A 151 -2.46 -0.08 -8.09
CA ARG A 151 -1.66 0.94 -7.40
C ARG A 151 -2.50 1.81 -6.46
N ASN A 152 -3.77 1.45 -6.22
CA ASN A 152 -4.61 2.19 -5.29
C ASN A 152 -4.09 2.01 -3.85
N PHE A 153 -3.42 3.05 -3.33
CA PHE A 153 -2.84 3.03 -1.99
C PHE A 153 -3.89 2.89 -0.88
N HIS A 154 -5.12 3.41 -1.08
CA HIS A 154 -6.21 3.21 -0.14
C HIS A 154 -6.64 1.74 -0.11
N GLY A 155 -6.75 1.11 -1.28
CA GLY A 155 -7.06 -0.32 -1.38
C GLY A 155 -6.03 -1.17 -0.65
N TRP A 156 -4.73 -0.89 -0.85
CA TRP A 156 -3.67 -1.60 -0.13
C TRP A 156 -3.66 -1.31 1.37
N GLY A 157 -3.90 -0.06 1.78
CA GLY A 157 -4.02 0.32 3.18
C GLY A 157 -5.19 -0.37 3.87
N TYR A 158 -6.35 -0.38 3.21
CA TYR A 158 -7.54 -1.05 3.67
C TYR A 158 -7.34 -2.56 3.78
N ARG A 159 -6.72 -3.20 2.78
CA ARG A 159 -6.40 -4.63 2.83
C ARG A 159 -5.54 -4.97 4.05
N ARG A 160 -4.46 -4.22 4.29
CA ARG A 160 -3.59 -4.45 5.47
C ARG A 160 -4.38 -4.36 6.77
N HIS A 161 -5.25 -3.36 6.90
CA HIS A 161 -6.07 -3.20 8.09
C HIS A 161 -7.07 -4.35 8.26
N VAL A 162 -7.76 -4.77 7.19
CA VAL A 162 -8.66 -5.93 7.21
C VAL A 162 -7.91 -7.21 7.64
N ILE A 163 -6.70 -7.43 7.13
CA ILE A 163 -5.88 -8.58 7.52
C ILE A 163 -5.52 -8.51 9.01
N THR A 164 -5.05 -7.37 9.51
CA THR A 164 -4.78 -7.17 10.95
C THR A 164 -6.00 -7.48 11.80
N GLU A 165 -7.19 -7.05 11.37
CA GLU A 165 -8.41 -7.34 12.13
C GLU A 165 -8.81 -8.81 12.08
N LEU A 166 -8.66 -9.48 10.94
CA LEU A 166 -8.87 -10.93 10.83
C LEU A 166 -7.86 -11.74 11.65
N GLU A 167 -6.63 -11.26 11.80
CA GLU A 167 -5.63 -11.85 12.71
C GLU A 167 -6.10 -11.71 14.17
N ASN A 168 -6.63 -10.54 14.57
CA ASN A 168 -7.20 -10.35 15.90
C ASN A 168 -8.42 -11.26 16.18
N PHE A 169 -9.13 -11.68 15.12
CA PHE A 169 -10.21 -12.65 15.22
C PHE A 169 -9.72 -14.10 15.37
N SER A 170 -8.50 -14.40 14.95
CA SER A 170 -7.90 -15.73 15.07
C SER A 170 -7.65 -16.10 16.53
N ALA A 171 -7.77 -17.39 16.84
CA ALA A 171 -7.65 -17.91 18.20
C ALA A 171 -6.24 -18.45 18.52
N ASP A 172 -5.45 -18.76 17.49
CA ASP A 172 -4.16 -19.42 17.60
C ASP A 172 -3.12 -18.80 16.65
N GLU A 173 -1.83 -18.96 17.00
CA GLU A 173 -0.71 -18.41 16.23
C GLU A 173 -0.56 -19.05 14.84
N ASP A 174 -1.01 -20.29 14.65
CA ASP A 174 -0.83 -20.99 13.38
C ASP A 174 -1.80 -20.47 12.32
N SER A 175 -3.02 -20.11 12.71
CA SER A 175 -3.98 -19.38 11.86
C SER A 175 -3.40 -18.03 11.39
N VAL A 176 -2.74 -17.27 12.27
CA VAL A 176 -2.09 -16.00 11.92
C VAL A 176 -0.95 -16.23 10.92
N LYS A 177 -0.08 -17.22 11.16
CA LYS A 177 0.99 -17.59 10.21
C LYS A 177 0.46 -17.97 8.83
N GLN A 178 -0.64 -18.72 8.77
CA GLN A 178 -1.29 -19.09 7.52
C GLN A 178 -1.83 -17.86 6.78
N MET A 179 -2.36 -16.88 7.49
CA MET A 179 -2.80 -15.61 6.91
C MET A 179 -1.63 -14.80 6.36
N THR A 180 -0.53 -14.66 7.11
CA THR A 180 0.68 -13.99 6.63
C THR A 180 1.20 -14.68 5.36
N GLN A 181 1.25 -16.02 5.34
CA GLN A 181 1.63 -16.81 4.16
C GLN A 181 0.69 -16.57 2.97
N ALA A 182 -0.62 -16.50 3.20
CA ALA A 182 -1.61 -16.20 2.17
C ALA A 182 -1.43 -14.79 1.59
N GLU A 183 -1.05 -13.80 2.41
CA GLU A 183 -0.73 -12.45 1.94
C GLU A 183 0.58 -12.40 1.15
N VAL A 184 1.61 -13.15 1.54
CA VAL A 184 2.82 -13.31 0.71
C VAL A 184 2.44 -13.87 -0.66
N TYR A 185 1.63 -14.93 -0.72
CA TYR A 185 1.12 -15.48 -1.97
C TYR A 185 0.29 -14.46 -2.78
N TYR A 186 -0.53 -13.66 -2.10
CA TYR A 186 -1.29 -12.58 -2.75
C TYR A 186 -0.35 -11.57 -3.41
N THR A 187 0.76 -11.18 -2.77
CA THR A 187 1.75 -10.29 -3.41
C THR A 187 2.39 -10.94 -4.63
N THR A 188 2.74 -12.23 -4.58
CA THR A 188 3.27 -12.98 -5.73
C THR A 188 2.28 -12.92 -6.91
N LYS A 189 0.99 -13.17 -6.65
CA LYS A 189 -0.06 -13.07 -7.67
C LYS A 189 -0.14 -11.65 -8.27
N MET A 190 -0.10 -10.62 -7.43
CA MET A 190 -0.23 -9.23 -7.87
C MET A 190 0.99 -8.73 -8.65
N ILE A 191 2.19 -9.22 -8.31
CA ILE A 191 3.43 -8.98 -9.07
C ILE A 191 3.36 -9.71 -10.42
N GLY A 192 2.98 -10.99 -10.43
CA GLY A 192 2.86 -11.77 -11.66
C GLY A 192 1.84 -11.21 -12.65
N ALA A 193 0.81 -10.51 -12.16
CA ALA A 193 -0.17 -9.83 -13.01
C ALA A 193 0.35 -8.48 -13.56
N ASN A 194 1.26 -7.81 -12.86
CA ASN A 194 1.81 -6.51 -13.25
C ASN A 194 3.13 -6.26 -12.50
N LEU A 195 4.26 -6.41 -13.20
CA LEU A 195 5.60 -6.20 -12.64
C LEU A 195 5.81 -4.77 -12.14
N SER A 196 5.14 -3.77 -12.73
CA SER A 196 5.18 -2.37 -12.30
C SER A 196 4.34 -2.06 -11.06
N ASN A 197 3.80 -3.08 -10.39
CA ASN A 197 3.03 -2.89 -9.18
C ASN A 197 3.93 -2.67 -7.95
N PHE A 198 4.48 -1.46 -7.82
CA PHE A 198 5.27 -1.05 -6.66
C PHE A 198 4.59 -1.35 -5.31
N SER A 199 3.26 -1.23 -5.24
CA SER A 199 2.54 -1.50 -3.99
C SER A 199 2.58 -2.97 -3.57
N ALA A 200 2.60 -3.90 -4.54
CA ALA A 200 2.76 -5.31 -4.26
C ALA A 200 4.19 -5.63 -3.79
N TRP A 201 5.21 -5.11 -4.48
CA TRP A 201 6.61 -5.24 -4.08
C TRP A 201 6.87 -4.70 -2.67
N HIS A 202 6.40 -3.49 -2.37
CA HIS A 202 6.54 -2.88 -1.04
C HIS A 202 5.83 -3.67 0.06
N ASN A 203 4.65 -4.24 -0.21
CA ASN A 203 3.99 -5.08 0.77
C ASN A 203 4.71 -6.42 0.96
N ARG A 204 5.27 -6.98 -0.12
CA ARG A 204 6.01 -8.24 -0.09
C ARG A 204 7.20 -8.17 0.87
N THR A 205 8.01 -7.11 0.81
CA THR A 205 9.20 -6.95 1.69
C THR A 205 8.81 -7.02 3.18
N LYS A 206 7.71 -6.36 3.56
CA LYS A 206 7.21 -6.34 4.94
C LYS A 206 6.62 -7.68 5.37
N LEU A 207 5.86 -8.33 4.48
CA LEU A 207 5.21 -9.60 4.77
C LEU A 207 6.21 -10.74 4.92
N ILE A 208 7.29 -10.74 4.14
CA ILE A 208 8.37 -11.74 4.26
C ILE A 208 9.05 -11.63 5.63
N GLN A 209 9.40 -10.41 6.06
CA GLN A 209 9.99 -10.21 7.39
C GLN A 209 9.05 -10.69 8.49
N LYS A 210 7.78 -10.28 8.44
CA LYS A 210 6.74 -10.75 9.38
C LYS A 210 6.66 -12.28 9.41
N LEU A 211 6.63 -12.93 8.25
CA LEU A 211 6.53 -14.39 8.14
C LEU A 211 7.73 -15.11 8.74
N LEU A 212 8.94 -14.61 8.50
CA LEU A 212 10.17 -15.17 9.05
C LEU A 212 10.22 -15.03 10.58
N ASP A 213 9.77 -13.89 11.10
CA ASP A 213 9.70 -13.63 12.54
C ASP A 213 8.66 -14.53 13.22
N GLU A 214 7.47 -14.67 12.64
CA GLU A 214 6.41 -15.55 13.16
C GLU A 214 6.81 -17.02 13.14
N LYS A 215 7.57 -17.45 12.12
CA LYS A 215 8.12 -18.81 12.05
C LYS A 215 9.33 -19.04 12.95
N LYS A 216 9.87 -18.00 13.60
CA LYS A 216 11.14 -18.03 14.32
C LYS A 216 12.26 -18.64 13.45
N ALA A 217 12.29 -18.21 12.19
CA ALA A 217 13.16 -18.77 11.17
C ALA A 217 14.64 -18.65 11.57
N THR A 218 15.37 -19.74 11.38
CA THR A 218 16.83 -19.82 11.52
C THR A 218 17.53 -18.97 10.48
N ASP A 219 18.81 -18.67 10.70
CA ASP A 219 19.61 -17.90 9.75
C ASP A 219 19.71 -18.59 8.38
N GLU A 220 19.73 -19.93 8.36
CA GLU A 220 19.74 -20.72 7.11
C GLU A 220 18.41 -20.59 6.35
N GLU A 221 17.27 -20.65 7.05
CA GLU A 221 15.95 -20.45 6.43
C GLU A 221 15.78 -19.02 5.90
N ARG A 222 16.28 -18.03 6.64
CA ARG A 222 16.29 -16.63 6.22
C ARG A 222 17.15 -16.42 4.98
N LYS A 223 18.34 -17.03 4.95
CA LYS A 223 19.24 -17.01 3.78
C LYS A 223 18.56 -17.64 2.56
N LYS A 224 17.91 -18.81 2.72
CA LYS A 224 17.16 -19.44 1.64
C LYS A 224 16.08 -18.52 1.06
N VAL A 225 15.32 -17.84 1.90
CA VAL A 225 14.29 -16.88 1.44
C VAL A 225 14.94 -15.69 0.73
N LEU A 226 16.08 -15.19 1.21
CA LEU A 226 16.84 -14.15 0.50
C LEU A 226 17.24 -14.60 -0.91
N ASP A 227 17.76 -15.83 -1.06
CA ASP A 227 18.14 -16.39 -2.37
C ASP A 227 16.93 -16.46 -3.32
N GLU A 228 15.77 -16.88 -2.81
CA GLU A 228 14.52 -16.92 -3.57
C GLU A 228 14.04 -15.52 -4.01
N GLU A 229 14.22 -14.50 -3.16
CA GLU A 229 13.83 -13.13 -3.47
C GLU A 229 14.80 -12.41 -4.42
N LEU A 230 16.10 -12.69 -4.34
CA LEU A 230 17.08 -12.23 -5.33
C LEU A 230 16.77 -12.82 -6.71
N ALA A 231 16.57 -14.13 -6.79
CA ALA A 231 16.20 -14.80 -8.04
C ALA A 231 14.89 -14.25 -8.63
N LEU A 232 13.91 -13.93 -7.79
CA LEU A 232 12.68 -13.26 -8.22
C LEU A 232 12.97 -11.84 -8.75
N SER A 233 13.85 -11.09 -8.08
CA SER A 233 14.26 -9.74 -8.48
C SER A 233 14.96 -9.76 -9.84
N HIS A 234 15.96 -10.64 -10.04
CA HIS A 234 16.67 -10.78 -11.31
C HIS A 234 15.72 -11.15 -12.45
N LYS A 235 14.82 -12.11 -12.23
CA LYS A 235 13.80 -12.46 -13.23
C LYS A 235 12.88 -11.30 -13.57
N ALA A 236 12.55 -10.45 -12.60
CA ALA A 236 11.68 -9.30 -12.82
C ALA A 236 12.39 -8.19 -13.61
N LEU A 237 13.70 -8.03 -13.44
CA LEU A 237 14.54 -7.01 -14.10
C LEU A 237 14.72 -7.19 -15.61
N ILE A 238 13.94 -8.09 -16.25
CA ILE A 238 13.77 -8.12 -17.72
C ILE A 238 13.29 -6.78 -18.30
N ASP A 239 12.64 -5.93 -17.49
CA ASP A 239 12.39 -4.52 -17.81
C ASP A 239 13.25 -3.61 -16.90
N PRO A 240 14.49 -3.30 -17.27
CA PRO A 240 15.37 -2.49 -16.44
C PRO A 240 14.91 -1.03 -16.35
N TYR A 241 13.91 -0.58 -17.13
CA TYR A 241 13.40 0.79 -17.05
C TYR A 241 12.34 0.98 -15.96
N ASP A 242 11.79 -0.11 -15.43
CA ASP A 242 10.81 -0.06 -14.36
C ASP A 242 11.47 0.23 -13.00
N GLN A 243 11.36 1.49 -12.57
CA GLN A 243 11.86 1.94 -11.27
C GLN A 243 11.35 1.13 -10.07
N SER A 244 10.18 0.49 -10.18
CA SER A 244 9.57 -0.26 -9.07
C SER A 244 10.41 -1.48 -8.71
N LEU A 245 11.03 -2.09 -9.72
CA LEU A 245 11.87 -3.27 -9.58
C LEU A 245 13.19 -2.92 -8.90
N TRP A 246 13.80 -1.81 -9.31
CA TRP A 246 15.01 -1.30 -8.66
C TRP A 246 14.77 -0.87 -7.21
N PHE A 247 13.61 -0.33 -6.86
CA PHE A 247 13.30 -0.07 -5.45
C PHE A 247 13.15 -1.35 -4.61
N TYR A 248 12.67 -2.44 -5.22
CA TYR A 248 12.66 -3.75 -4.56
C TYR A 248 14.09 -4.27 -4.38
N HIS A 249 14.89 -4.26 -5.45
CA HIS A 249 16.32 -4.62 -5.42
C HIS A 249 17.10 -3.83 -4.36
N GLN A 250 16.94 -2.51 -4.32
CA GLN A 250 17.54 -1.64 -3.29
C GLN A 250 17.14 -2.05 -1.87
N THR A 251 15.91 -2.50 -1.67
CA THR A 251 15.47 -3.02 -0.37
C THR A 251 16.16 -4.33 -0.01
N LEU A 252 16.44 -5.20 -0.99
CA LEU A 252 17.24 -6.40 -0.81
C LEU A 252 18.70 -6.05 -0.50
N MET A 253 19.27 -5.04 -1.16
CA MET A 253 20.65 -4.59 -0.91
C MET A 253 20.88 -4.12 0.53
N CYS A 254 19.85 -3.60 1.21
CA CYS A 254 19.92 -3.26 2.63
C CYS A 254 20.28 -4.46 3.53
N VAL A 255 20.06 -5.71 3.09
CA VAL A 255 20.46 -6.93 3.80
C VAL A 255 21.99 -7.03 3.90
N PHE A 256 22.68 -6.49 2.91
CA PHE A 256 24.15 -6.56 2.81
C PHE A 256 24.84 -5.34 3.41
N ASP A 257 24.14 -4.22 3.62
CA ASP A 257 24.68 -3.06 4.31
C ASP A 257 24.78 -3.33 5.83
N PRO A 258 25.98 -3.37 6.43
CA PRO A 258 26.15 -3.65 7.86
C PRO A 258 25.38 -2.69 8.79
N SER A 259 25.13 -1.45 8.34
CA SER A 259 24.40 -0.44 9.12
C SER A 259 22.88 -0.65 9.11
N LEU A 260 22.36 -1.41 8.15
CA LEU A 260 20.92 -1.64 7.94
C LEU A 260 20.49 -3.09 8.20
N ALA A 261 21.41 -4.05 8.05
CA ALA A 261 21.14 -5.49 8.05
C ALA A 261 20.29 -5.97 9.24
N ALA A 262 20.49 -5.40 10.43
CA ALA A 262 19.78 -5.76 11.66
C ALA A 262 18.24 -5.64 11.57
N ARG A 263 17.72 -4.88 10.59
CA ARG A 263 16.27 -4.64 10.40
C ARG A 263 15.74 -5.28 9.11
N THR A 264 16.41 -6.30 8.59
CA THR A 264 16.09 -6.92 7.29
C THR A 264 15.79 -8.41 7.43
N MET A 265 15.53 -9.08 6.30
CA MET A 265 15.13 -10.49 6.29
C MET A 265 16.23 -11.46 6.75
N ALA A 266 17.52 -11.12 6.55
CA ALA A 266 18.67 -11.94 6.94
C ALA A 266 19.71 -11.13 7.74
N PRO A 267 19.43 -10.83 9.03
CA PRO A 267 20.24 -9.89 9.81
C PRO A 267 21.64 -10.40 10.19
N ASN A 268 21.83 -11.72 10.21
CA ASN A 268 23.02 -12.36 10.82
C ASN A 268 24.05 -12.86 9.79
N LEU A 269 23.99 -12.40 8.53
CA LEU A 269 25.01 -12.74 7.54
C LEU A 269 26.40 -12.29 8.01
N SER A 270 27.42 -13.12 7.79
CA SER A 270 28.81 -12.72 7.99
C SER A 270 29.26 -11.71 6.94
N ASN A 271 30.31 -10.94 7.22
CA ASN A 271 30.89 -10.04 6.22
C ASN A 271 31.37 -10.78 4.96
N SER A 272 31.88 -12.01 5.09
CA SER A 272 32.27 -12.82 3.93
C SER A 272 31.07 -13.20 3.06
N GLN A 273 29.95 -13.59 3.68
CA GLN A 273 28.71 -13.89 2.96
C GLN A 273 28.15 -12.63 2.28
N ARG A 274 28.13 -11.49 2.98
CA ARG A 274 27.69 -10.21 2.40
C ARG A 274 28.51 -9.85 1.15
N LEU A 275 29.84 -10.00 1.20
CA LEU A 275 30.71 -9.74 0.07
C LEU A 275 30.43 -10.68 -1.11
N GLU A 276 30.24 -11.98 -0.84
CA GLU A 276 29.88 -12.96 -1.86
C GLU A 276 28.58 -12.59 -2.58
N TYR A 277 27.53 -12.25 -1.84
CA TYR A 277 26.28 -11.80 -2.44
C TYR A 277 26.43 -10.52 -3.26
N VAL A 278 27.08 -9.50 -2.71
CA VAL A 278 27.22 -8.21 -3.40
C VAL A 278 28.06 -8.35 -4.68
N GLU A 279 29.06 -9.23 -4.69
CA GLU A 279 29.83 -9.50 -5.91
C GLU A 279 28.99 -10.22 -6.97
N ASN A 280 28.22 -11.24 -6.58
CA ASN A 280 27.28 -11.89 -7.50
C ASN A 280 26.27 -10.89 -8.08
N GLU A 281 25.74 -9.98 -7.24
CA GLU A 281 24.83 -8.93 -7.71
C GLU A 281 25.50 -7.97 -8.69
N LYS A 282 26.77 -7.61 -8.48
CA LYS A 282 27.52 -6.76 -9.43
C LYS A 282 27.60 -7.43 -10.80
N GLU A 283 27.89 -8.73 -10.85
CA GLU A 283 27.99 -9.48 -12.12
C GLU A 283 26.63 -9.58 -12.82
N GLU A 284 25.56 -9.93 -12.10
CA GLU A 284 24.20 -9.97 -12.67
C GLU A 284 23.76 -8.59 -13.21
N ILE A 285 24.11 -7.50 -12.55
CA ILE A 285 23.78 -6.14 -13.03
C ILE A 285 24.64 -5.73 -14.23
N LYS A 286 25.92 -6.15 -14.28
CA LYS A 286 26.79 -5.92 -15.45
C LYS A 286 26.26 -6.66 -16.69
N ASP A 287 25.72 -7.86 -16.54
CA ASP A 287 25.08 -8.58 -17.65
C ASP A 287 23.90 -7.77 -18.23
N ILE A 288 23.12 -7.10 -17.39
CA ILE A 288 22.05 -6.19 -17.85
C ILE A 288 22.65 -4.94 -18.52
N LEU A 289 23.76 -4.42 -18.00
CA LEU A 289 24.45 -3.24 -18.55
C LEU A 289 24.92 -3.47 -19.99
N ASP A 290 25.41 -4.68 -20.30
CA ASP A 290 25.89 -5.07 -21.63
C ASP A 290 24.79 -4.90 -22.70
N GLU A 291 23.53 -5.11 -22.33
CA GLU A 291 22.39 -4.93 -23.23
C GLU A 291 21.74 -3.54 -23.14
N CYS A 292 21.83 -2.86 -21.98
CA CYS A 292 21.07 -1.65 -21.66
C CYS A 292 21.95 -0.51 -21.11
N THR A 293 22.68 0.19 -21.98
CA THR A 293 23.63 1.24 -21.57
C THR A 293 23.02 2.61 -21.26
N ASP A 294 21.75 2.85 -21.61
CA ASP A 294 21.03 4.11 -21.39
C ASP A 294 20.07 4.08 -20.18
N CYS A 295 20.03 2.97 -19.44
CA CYS A 295 19.25 2.87 -18.21
C CYS A 295 20.06 3.31 -16.98
N LYS A 296 19.70 4.46 -16.41
CA LYS A 296 20.34 5.01 -15.21
C LYS A 296 20.33 4.08 -13.99
N TRP A 297 19.30 3.23 -13.87
CA TRP A 297 19.11 2.43 -12.66
C TRP A 297 20.18 1.36 -12.49
N ILE A 298 20.68 0.83 -13.60
CA ILE A 298 21.78 -0.15 -13.64
C ILE A 298 23.05 0.46 -13.04
N TYR A 299 23.47 1.63 -13.53
CA TYR A 299 24.62 2.35 -12.99
C TYR A 299 24.42 2.73 -11.51
N GLN A 300 23.22 3.15 -11.13
CA GLN A 300 22.91 3.46 -9.74
C GLN A 300 23.08 2.23 -8.84
N ALA A 301 22.60 1.06 -9.27
CA ALA A 301 22.72 -0.18 -8.52
C ALA A 301 24.20 -0.63 -8.40
N LEU A 302 25.00 -0.52 -9.47
CA LEU A 302 26.43 -0.81 -9.43
C LEU A 302 27.21 0.10 -8.45
N VAL A 303 26.90 1.39 -8.45
CA VAL A 303 27.44 2.35 -7.47
C VAL A 303 27.04 1.93 -6.06
N GLU A 304 25.76 1.62 -5.83
CA GLU A 304 25.24 1.22 -4.51
C GLU A 304 25.90 -0.08 -4.01
N CYS A 305 26.09 -1.09 -4.86
CA CYS A 305 26.81 -2.32 -4.53
C CYS A 305 28.26 -2.04 -4.10
N ASN A 306 28.99 -1.19 -4.83
CA ASN A 306 30.38 -0.86 -4.47
C ASN A 306 30.47 -0.06 -3.17
N LEU A 307 29.52 0.84 -2.91
CA LEU A 307 29.43 1.53 -1.61
C LEU A 307 29.18 0.55 -0.46
N ILE A 308 28.33 -0.47 -0.66
CA ILE A 308 28.11 -1.53 0.34
C ILE A 308 29.40 -2.33 0.56
N THR A 309 30.09 -2.73 -0.51
CA THR A 309 31.39 -3.41 -0.43
C THR A 309 32.42 -2.60 0.37
N ALA A 310 32.51 -1.29 0.11
CA ALA A 310 33.41 -0.41 0.83
C ALA A 310 33.06 -0.30 2.32
N LYS A 311 31.77 -0.23 2.68
CA LYS A 311 31.33 -0.27 4.09
C LYS A 311 31.68 -1.59 4.78
N ILE A 312 31.59 -2.72 4.08
CA ILE A 312 31.94 -4.03 4.65
C ILE A 312 33.45 -4.17 4.85
N LYS A 313 34.26 -3.71 3.88
CA LYS A 313 35.73 -3.78 3.93
C LYS A 313 36.35 -2.68 4.80
N GLY A 314 35.66 -1.56 5.00
CA GLY A 314 36.17 -0.35 5.65
C GLY A 314 37.07 0.51 4.76
N ALA A 315 37.21 0.18 3.48
CA ALA A 315 38.01 0.89 2.49
C ALA A 315 37.51 0.56 1.07
N MET A 316 37.79 1.43 0.10
CA MET A 316 37.47 1.22 -1.31
C MET A 316 38.77 1.09 -2.12
N PRO A 317 39.05 -0.08 -2.74
CA PRO A 317 40.18 -0.24 -3.66
C PRO A 317 40.17 0.80 -4.79
N ASP A 318 41.35 1.17 -5.29
CA ASP A 318 41.49 2.19 -6.35
C ASP A 318 40.78 1.80 -7.65
N ASP A 319 40.77 0.51 -7.99
CA ASP A 319 40.05 -0.01 -9.16
C ASP A 319 38.53 0.17 -9.00
N ASP A 320 37.97 -0.26 -7.86
CA ASP A 320 36.54 -0.08 -7.53
C ASP A 320 36.16 1.42 -7.51
N ARG A 321 37.04 2.27 -6.97
CA ARG A 321 36.84 3.72 -6.93
C ARG A 321 36.79 4.32 -8.33
N SER A 322 37.68 3.88 -9.21
CA SER A 322 37.75 4.36 -10.59
C SER A 322 36.48 3.99 -11.37
N GLU A 323 35.98 2.75 -11.21
CA GLU A 323 34.71 2.32 -11.81
C GLU A 323 33.52 3.13 -11.29
N VAL A 324 33.43 3.35 -9.98
CA VAL A 324 32.35 4.15 -9.38
C VAL A 324 32.34 5.58 -9.91
N LEU A 325 33.52 6.22 -10.04
CA LEU A 325 33.63 7.57 -10.62
C LEU A 325 33.17 7.61 -12.08
N GLU A 326 33.51 6.59 -12.87
CA GLU A 326 33.04 6.47 -14.26
C GLU A 326 31.51 6.38 -14.32
N TRP A 327 30.90 5.49 -13.55
CA TRP A 327 29.44 5.32 -13.52
C TRP A 327 28.71 6.55 -12.99
N LEU A 328 29.26 7.26 -11.99
CA LEU A 328 28.72 8.55 -11.54
C LEU A 328 28.73 9.60 -12.66
N GLY A 329 29.79 9.63 -13.47
CA GLY A 329 29.87 10.47 -14.66
C GLY A 329 28.77 10.16 -15.69
N VAL A 330 28.41 8.89 -15.85
CA VAL A 330 27.28 8.46 -16.70
C VAL A 330 25.94 8.87 -16.08
N LEU A 331 25.74 8.65 -14.78
CA LEU A 331 24.52 9.02 -14.04
C LEU A 331 24.21 10.51 -14.12
N ILE A 332 25.24 11.37 -14.08
CA ILE A 332 25.08 12.83 -14.24
C ILE A 332 24.51 13.20 -15.61
N LYS A 333 24.83 12.41 -16.65
CA LYS A 333 24.30 12.60 -18.01
C LYS A 333 22.88 12.04 -18.15
N LEU A 334 22.62 10.85 -17.61
CA LEU A 334 21.32 10.17 -17.72
C LEU A 334 20.24 10.73 -16.77
N ASP A 335 20.61 11.30 -15.63
CA ASP A 335 19.69 11.85 -14.61
C ASP A 335 20.10 13.27 -14.18
N PRO A 336 20.04 14.26 -15.10
CA PRO A 336 20.51 15.62 -14.82
C PRO A 336 19.72 16.31 -13.70
N LEU A 337 18.46 15.92 -13.49
CA LEU A 337 17.62 16.44 -12.40
C LEU A 337 18.13 16.05 -11.01
N ARG A 338 18.92 14.98 -10.90
CA ARG A 338 19.52 14.49 -9.64
C ARG A 338 21.02 14.68 -9.59
N ARG A 339 21.61 15.53 -10.45
CA ARG A 339 23.06 15.82 -10.45
C ARG A 339 23.63 16.11 -9.06
N GLY A 340 22.92 16.87 -8.23
CA GLY A 340 23.34 17.17 -6.85
C GLY A 340 23.60 15.89 -6.03
N ARG A 341 22.69 14.92 -6.11
CA ARG A 341 22.83 13.61 -5.44
C ARG A 341 24.09 12.88 -5.88
N TRP A 342 24.38 12.83 -7.19
CA TRP A 342 25.55 12.11 -7.71
C TRP A 342 26.86 12.77 -7.29
N ASN A 343 26.92 14.10 -7.35
CA ASN A 343 28.07 14.87 -6.88
C ASN A 343 28.32 14.71 -5.38
N ASP A 344 27.26 14.57 -4.58
CA ASP A 344 27.40 14.34 -3.14
C ASP A 344 27.96 12.94 -2.84
N ILE A 345 27.56 11.92 -3.63
CA ILE A 345 28.14 10.58 -3.55
C ILE A 345 29.62 10.61 -3.94
N GLU A 346 29.98 11.27 -5.04
CA GLU A 346 31.37 11.43 -5.50
C GLU A 346 32.26 12.01 -4.40
N LYS A 347 31.81 13.06 -3.73
CA LYS A 347 32.55 13.68 -2.62
C LYS A 347 32.71 12.74 -1.43
N SER A 348 31.69 11.92 -1.12
CA SER A 348 31.74 11.00 0.02
C SER A 348 32.74 9.85 -0.19
N LEU A 349 33.21 9.59 -1.41
CA LEU A 349 34.22 8.55 -1.66
C LEU A 349 35.55 8.87 -0.95
N GLY A 350 35.84 10.13 -0.64
CA GLY A 350 37.01 10.51 0.17
C GLY A 350 37.01 9.94 1.59
N GLU A 351 35.84 9.49 2.09
CA GLU A 351 35.73 8.86 3.42
C GLU A 351 36.28 7.42 3.46
N TYR A 352 36.51 6.81 2.28
CA TYR A 352 37.02 5.44 2.13
C TYR A 352 38.47 5.40 1.58
N GLU A 353 39.22 6.50 1.70
CA GLU A 353 40.66 6.60 1.38
C GLU A 353 41.55 5.76 2.30
#